data_AF-A0A6I7NX74-F1
#
_entry.id   AF-A0A6I7NX74-F1
#
_cell.length_a   1.000
_cell.length_b   1.000
_cell.length_c   1.000
_cell.angle_alpha   90.00
_cell.angle_beta   90.00
_cell.angle_gamma   90.00
#
_symmetry.space_group_name_H-M   'P 1'
#
loop_
_entity.id
_entity.type
_entity.pdbx_description
1 polymer ?
#
loop_
_entity_poly.entity_id
_entity_poly.type
_entity_poly.pdbx_seq_one_letter_code
_entity_poly.pdbx_strand_id
1 'polypeptide(L)'
;MKIIKKVIRFFIVFILVMTAGMGCSDSSNSPDLDNEDMGVGKAVVDVTGSITDEHTGAAFFTNPNHAFNILLGGHDDDDFDVDITKVDFDRGVSIPSAGTYSIGNLDSDDFRADYVNRGLGGRFFGDHHYTSDLAGGNGILVLESVSSNLITGSFEFTASLGALSDGTPVDPVTVSGTFSAVLDE
;
A
#
# COMPACT_ATOMS: atom_id res chain seq x y z
N MET A 1 -7.23 39.99 -68.96
CA MET A 1 -6.71 40.46 -67.65
C MET A 1 -7.48 39.77 -66.51
N LYS A 2 -7.24 38.46 -66.30
CA LYS A 2 -8.05 37.58 -65.44
C LYS A 2 -7.21 36.53 -64.66
N ILE A 3 -5.92 36.79 -64.43
CA ILE A 3 -4.97 35.79 -63.89
C ILE A 3 -4.39 36.18 -62.52
N ILE A 4 -4.63 37.40 -62.02
CA ILE A 4 -3.94 37.92 -60.82
C ILE A 4 -4.65 37.58 -59.49
N LYS A 5 -5.81 36.90 -59.49
CA LYS A 5 -6.57 36.59 -58.24
C LYS A 5 -6.32 35.21 -57.63
N LYS A 6 -5.47 34.35 -58.22
CA LYS A 6 -5.26 32.97 -57.74
C LYS A 6 -4.00 32.72 -56.89
N VAL A 7 -3.13 33.71 -56.71
CA VAL A 7 -1.84 33.51 -56.00
C VAL A 7 -1.91 33.88 -54.50
N ILE A 8 -2.96 34.56 -54.04
CA ILE A 8 -3.05 35.11 -52.67
C ILE A 8 -3.79 34.19 -51.68
N ARG A 9 -4.25 33.00 -52.11
CA ARG A 9 -4.87 32.00 -51.21
C ARG A 9 -4.01 30.78 -50.91
N PHE A 10 -2.77 30.74 -51.40
CA PHE A 10 -1.87 29.60 -51.18
C PHE A 10 -0.70 29.89 -50.23
N PHE A 11 -0.66 31.08 -49.62
CA PHE A 11 0.48 31.53 -48.80
C PHE A 11 0.18 31.70 -47.30
N ILE A 12 -0.99 31.24 -46.82
CA ILE A 12 -1.40 31.32 -45.40
C ILE A 12 -1.55 29.91 -44.77
N VAL A 13 -1.11 28.85 -45.44
CA VAL A 13 -1.16 27.46 -44.90
C VAL A 13 0.24 26.86 -44.72
N PHE A 14 1.32 27.63 -44.90
CA PHE A 14 2.70 27.14 -44.79
C PHE A 14 3.52 27.75 -43.63
N ILE A 15 2.87 28.50 -42.73
CA ILE A 15 3.50 29.06 -41.52
C ILE A 15 2.67 28.62 -40.30
N LEU A 16 2.56 27.31 -40.10
CA LEU A 16 2.05 26.72 -38.86
C LEU A 16 2.60 25.30 -38.62
N VAL A 17 3.85 25.04 -39.02
CA VAL A 17 4.53 23.75 -38.80
C VAL A 17 5.99 24.00 -38.42
N MET A 18 6.26 24.82 -37.40
CA MET A 18 7.62 25.08 -36.90
C MET A 18 7.67 25.39 -35.39
N THR A 19 6.74 24.88 -34.58
CA THR A 19 6.82 24.98 -33.11
C THR A 19 6.13 23.81 -32.44
N ALA A 20 6.77 22.64 -32.42
CA ALA A 20 6.58 21.59 -31.42
C ALA A 20 7.58 20.45 -31.71
N GLY A 21 8.81 20.63 -31.24
CA GLY A 21 9.86 19.63 -31.43
C GLY A 21 11.06 19.89 -30.54
N MET A 22 10.88 20.56 -29.39
CA MET A 22 11.73 20.29 -28.24
C MET A 22 11.22 18.96 -27.69
N GLY A 23 11.87 17.88 -28.10
CA GLY A 23 11.73 16.62 -27.41
C GLY A 23 12.19 16.83 -25.98
N CYS A 24 11.22 16.94 -25.07
CA CYS A 24 11.42 16.41 -23.73
C CYS A 24 11.76 14.94 -23.95
N SER A 25 13.02 14.57 -23.71
CA SER A 25 13.34 13.20 -23.38
C SER A 25 12.60 12.90 -22.08
N ASP A 26 11.39 12.37 -22.18
CA ASP A 26 10.72 11.77 -21.03
C ASP A 26 11.68 10.71 -20.50
N SER A 27 12.13 10.92 -19.26
CA SER A 27 12.89 9.93 -18.55
C SER A 27 11.97 8.73 -18.35
N SER A 28 12.24 7.66 -19.09
CA SER A 28 11.44 6.44 -19.16
C SER A 28 11.54 5.56 -17.89
N ASN A 29 11.44 6.16 -16.70
CA ASN A 29 11.48 5.43 -15.43
C ASN A 29 10.23 5.65 -14.56
N SER A 30 9.19 6.31 -15.07
CA SER A 30 7.88 6.24 -14.43
C SER A 30 7.24 4.89 -14.76
N PRO A 31 6.75 4.13 -13.75
CA PRO A 31 5.98 2.92 -14.00
C PRO A 31 4.84 3.25 -14.96
N ASP A 32 4.70 2.42 -15.99
CA ASP A 32 3.63 2.54 -16.97
C ASP A 32 2.30 2.28 -16.24
N LEU A 33 1.56 3.36 -15.98
CA LEU A 33 0.28 3.34 -15.27
C LEU A 33 -0.86 2.81 -16.17
N ASP A 34 -0.56 2.54 -17.44
CA ASP A 34 -1.52 2.07 -18.45
C ASP A 34 -1.52 0.54 -18.56
N ASN A 35 -0.73 -0.16 -17.75
CA ASN A 35 -0.81 -1.60 -17.63
C ASN A 35 -2.13 -1.93 -16.90
N GLU A 36 -3.01 -2.73 -17.53
CA GLU A 36 -4.34 -3.11 -17.03
C GLU A 36 -4.35 -3.83 -15.66
N ASP A 37 -3.18 -3.93 -15.00
CA ASP A 37 -2.92 -4.49 -13.68
C ASP A 37 -2.85 -3.45 -12.54
N MET A 38 -2.91 -2.14 -12.80
CA MET A 38 -2.90 -1.15 -11.70
C MET A 38 -4.28 -0.87 -11.07
N GLY A 39 -5.35 -1.51 -11.55
CA GLY A 39 -6.70 -1.24 -11.04
C GLY A 39 -6.91 -1.68 -9.59
N VAL A 40 -6.11 -2.64 -9.11
CA VAL A 40 -6.18 -3.20 -7.76
C VAL A 40 -4.75 -3.40 -7.28
N GLY A 41 -4.39 -2.87 -6.12
CA GLY A 41 -3.05 -3.10 -5.56
C GLY A 41 -2.82 -4.58 -5.25
N LYS A 42 -1.59 -4.96 -4.90
CA LYS A 42 -1.20 -6.36 -4.71
C LYS A 42 -0.43 -6.59 -3.43
N ALA A 43 -0.67 -7.73 -2.78
CA ALA A 43 0.05 -8.21 -1.61
C ALA A 43 0.48 -9.68 -1.79
N VAL A 44 1.63 -10.03 -1.23
CA VAL A 44 2.05 -11.41 -0.95
C VAL A 44 2.45 -11.47 0.52
N VAL A 45 1.85 -12.38 1.28
CA VAL A 45 2.00 -12.49 2.72
C VAL A 45 2.33 -13.92 3.12
N ASP A 46 3.41 -14.08 3.87
CA ASP A 46 3.86 -15.34 4.46
C ASP A 46 3.67 -15.29 5.98
N VAL A 47 3.08 -16.33 6.54
CA VAL A 47 2.85 -16.47 7.99
C VAL A 47 3.55 -17.73 8.49
N THR A 48 4.30 -17.61 9.58
CA THR A 48 5.00 -18.73 10.23
C THR A 48 4.84 -18.67 11.75
N GLY A 49 4.99 -19.81 12.44
CA GLY A 49 4.84 -19.89 13.89
C GLY A 49 3.90 -21.02 14.29
N SER A 50 2.88 -20.70 15.08
CA SER A 50 1.83 -21.67 15.46
C SER A 50 0.99 -22.16 14.28
N ILE A 51 0.89 -21.32 13.25
CA ILE A 51 0.31 -21.63 11.94
C ILE A 51 1.37 -21.39 10.86
N THR A 52 1.16 -21.97 9.68
CA THR A 52 2.00 -21.74 8.50
C THR A 52 1.09 -21.60 7.30
N ASP A 53 1.16 -20.45 6.65
CA ASP A 53 0.22 -20.08 5.60
C ASP A 53 0.87 -19.10 4.61
N GLU A 54 0.39 -19.09 3.37
CA GLU A 54 0.84 -18.17 2.31
C GLU A 54 -0.39 -17.61 1.61
N HIS A 55 -0.40 -16.29 1.48
CA HIS A 55 -1.54 -15.51 1.03
C HIS A 55 -1.15 -14.58 -0.10
N THR A 56 -2.02 -14.44 -1.10
CA THR A 56 -1.91 -13.39 -2.11
C THR A 56 -3.24 -12.67 -2.22
N GLY A 57 -3.21 -11.34 -2.25
CA GLY A 57 -4.46 -10.56 -2.27
C GLY A 57 -4.27 -9.15 -2.76
N ALA A 58 -5.28 -8.32 -2.51
CA ALA A 58 -5.26 -6.91 -2.85
C ALA A 58 -4.54 -6.08 -1.77
N ALA A 59 -4.05 -4.89 -2.15
CA ALA A 59 -3.43 -3.94 -1.23
C ALA A 59 -3.94 -2.52 -1.48
N PHE A 60 -4.34 -1.84 -0.42
CA PHE A 60 -4.85 -0.47 -0.47
C PHE A 60 -4.23 0.37 0.64
N PHE A 61 -4.18 1.68 0.47
CA PHE A 61 -3.84 2.59 1.56
C PHE A 61 -4.84 3.74 1.66
N THR A 62 -5.07 4.17 2.89
CA THR A 62 -5.92 5.32 3.22
C THR A 62 -5.19 6.25 4.18
N ASN A 63 -5.54 7.54 4.16
CA ASN A 63 -5.02 8.50 5.13
C ASN A 63 -6.13 9.41 5.71
N PRO A 64 -7.13 8.85 6.41
CA PRO A 64 -8.19 9.65 7.01
C PRO A 64 -7.66 10.42 8.23
N ASN A 65 -7.65 11.76 8.18
CA ASN A 65 -7.36 12.74 9.26
C ASN A 65 -6.31 12.35 10.33
N HIS A 66 -6.63 11.40 11.21
CA HIS A 66 -5.82 10.98 12.36
C HIS A 66 -5.17 9.60 12.19
N ALA A 67 -5.31 8.96 11.03
CA ALA A 67 -4.74 7.65 10.77
C ALA A 67 -4.20 7.55 9.33
N PHE A 68 -3.12 6.78 9.19
CA PHE A 68 -2.64 6.24 7.93
C PHE A 68 -2.69 4.72 8.04
N ASN A 69 -3.35 4.06 7.08
CA ASN A 69 -3.55 2.61 7.10
C ASN A 69 -3.11 2.01 5.76
N ILE A 70 -2.46 0.86 5.82
CA ILE A 70 -2.20 -0.03 4.69
C ILE A 70 -3.00 -1.31 4.97
N LEU A 71 -3.95 -1.61 4.09
CA LEU A 71 -4.86 -2.75 4.20
C LEU A 71 -4.50 -3.78 3.13
N LEU A 72 -4.34 -5.03 3.54
CA LEU A 72 -3.92 -6.14 2.68
C LEU A 72 -4.92 -7.29 2.86
N GLY A 73 -5.57 -7.76 1.79
CA GLY A 73 -6.56 -8.85 1.89
C GLY A 73 -8.00 -8.35 2.03
N GLY A 74 -8.48 -7.61 1.03
CA GLY A 74 -9.83 -7.05 1.04
C GLY A 74 -10.52 -7.07 -0.32
N HIS A 75 -11.17 -8.18 -0.68
CA HIS A 75 -12.56 -8.13 -1.15
C HIS A 75 -13.32 -9.47 -0.94
N ASP A 76 -14.44 -9.38 -0.21
CA ASP A 76 -15.59 -10.30 -0.07
C ASP A 76 -15.41 -11.81 0.18
N ASP A 77 -14.25 -12.41 -0.06
CA ASP A 77 -13.99 -13.85 0.14
C ASP A 77 -12.54 -14.19 0.56
N ASP A 78 -11.72 -13.18 0.89
CA ASP A 78 -10.34 -13.40 1.33
C ASP A 78 -10.31 -14.01 2.75
N ASP A 79 -9.61 -15.13 2.89
CA ASP A 79 -9.46 -15.87 4.15
C ASP A 79 -8.42 -15.25 5.09
N PHE A 80 -7.87 -14.09 4.74
CA PHE A 80 -6.90 -13.34 5.53
C PHE A 80 -7.08 -11.81 5.44
N ASP A 81 -6.50 -11.11 6.41
CA ASP A 81 -6.36 -9.65 6.44
C ASP A 81 -5.04 -9.28 7.12
N VAL A 82 -4.34 -8.27 6.62
CA VAL A 82 -3.28 -7.57 7.35
C VAL A 82 -3.54 -6.07 7.30
N ASP A 83 -3.64 -5.46 8.47
CA ASP A 83 -3.77 -4.01 8.63
C ASP A 83 -2.50 -3.47 9.29
N ILE A 84 -1.82 -2.54 8.62
CA ILE A 84 -0.68 -1.80 9.17
C ILE A 84 -1.09 -0.33 9.31
N THR A 85 -1.20 0.12 10.56
CA THR A 85 -1.84 1.39 10.92
C THR A 85 -0.92 2.27 11.76
N LYS A 86 -0.90 3.58 11.48
CA LYS A 86 -0.33 4.62 12.33
C LYS A 86 -1.41 5.61 12.72
N VAL A 87 -1.55 5.93 14.01
CA VAL A 87 -2.55 6.87 14.53
C VAL A 87 -1.87 8.01 15.29
N ASP A 88 -2.22 9.26 14.96
CA ASP A 88 -1.81 10.47 15.70
C ASP A 88 -3.01 11.42 15.82
N PHE A 89 -3.61 11.45 17.01
CA PHE A 89 -4.76 12.29 17.32
C PHE A 89 -4.40 13.77 17.50
N ASP A 90 -3.16 14.07 17.88
CA ASP A 90 -2.75 15.42 18.29
C ASP A 90 -2.22 16.25 17.12
N ARG A 91 -1.52 15.60 16.17
CA ARG A 91 -0.86 16.27 15.04
C ARG A 91 -1.52 15.95 13.69
N GLY A 92 -2.39 14.94 13.65
CA GLY A 92 -2.86 14.33 12.41
C GLY A 92 -1.78 13.44 11.79
N VAL A 93 -2.19 12.57 10.87
CA VAL A 93 -1.25 11.69 10.18
C VAL A 93 -1.12 12.12 8.72
N SER A 94 0.11 12.42 8.32
CA SER A 94 0.47 12.58 6.91
C SER A 94 0.93 11.24 6.35
N ILE A 95 0.73 11.04 5.05
CA ILE A 95 1.34 9.91 4.32
C ILE A 95 2.86 9.93 4.62
N PRO A 96 3.43 8.83 5.16
CA PRO A 96 4.85 8.76 5.48
C PRO A 96 5.72 8.86 4.21
N SER A 97 6.96 9.33 4.35
CA SER A 97 7.94 9.25 3.25
C SER A 97 8.42 7.81 3.02
N ALA A 98 9.16 7.56 1.94
CA ALA A 98 9.94 6.33 1.85
C ALA A 98 10.93 6.24 3.03
N GLY A 99 11.11 5.05 3.59
CA GLY A 99 11.92 4.84 4.79
C GLY A 99 11.62 3.52 5.51
N THR A 100 12.28 3.35 6.65
CA THR A 100 12.11 2.20 7.54
C THR A 100 11.47 2.66 8.84
N TYR A 101 10.41 1.96 9.24
CA TYR A 101 9.58 2.27 10.40
C TYR A 101 9.47 1.05 11.29
N SER A 102 9.35 1.27 12.60
CA SER A 102 9.07 0.21 13.57
C SER A 102 7.58 -0.11 13.63
N ILE A 103 7.29 -1.40 13.83
CA ILE A 103 5.97 -1.92 14.15
C ILE A 103 6.00 -2.45 15.60
N GLY A 104 4.94 -2.20 16.38
CA GLY A 104 4.69 -2.87 17.65
C GLY A 104 5.29 -2.21 18.90
N ASN A 105 5.95 -1.05 18.80
CA ASN A 105 6.14 -0.23 20.01
C ASN A 105 4.89 0.62 20.22
N LEU A 106 4.35 0.61 21.43
CA LEU A 106 3.17 1.39 21.83
C LEU A 106 3.44 2.92 21.92
N ASP A 107 4.49 3.40 21.26
CA ASP A 107 4.84 4.81 21.20
C ASP A 107 4.05 5.48 20.06
N SER A 108 3.72 6.77 20.23
CA SER A 108 2.90 7.53 19.26
C SER A 108 3.53 7.63 17.86
N ASP A 109 4.82 7.37 17.75
CA ASP A 109 5.58 7.49 16.51
C ASP A 109 5.64 6.18 15.70
N ASP A 110 5.09 5.08 16.24
CA ASP A 110 5.24 3.75 15.67
C ASP A 110 3.99 3.26 14.94
N PHE A 111 4.18 2.23 14.11
CA PHE A 111 3.08 1.52 13.47
C PHE A 111 2.59 0.39 14.37
N ARG A 112 1.31 0.09 14.25
CA ARG A 112 0.68 -1.14 14.70
C ARG A 112 0.43 -2.02 13.49
N ALA A 113 0.52 -3.33 13.66
CA ALA A 113 0.07 -4.28 12.67
C ALA A 113 -0.83 -5.36 13.28
N ASP A 114 -1.90 -5.68 12.58
CA ASP A 114 -2.83 -6.74 12.92
C ASP A 114 -2.89 -7.75 11.76
N TYR A 115 -2.95 -9.03 12.07
CA TYR A 115 -3.18 -10.12 11.12
C TYR A 115 -4.40 -10.92 11.53
N VAL A 116 -5.32 -11.14 10.60
CA VAL A 116 -6.53 -11.93 10.83
C VAL A 116 -6.51 -13.11 9.89
N ASN A 117 -6.63 -14.33 10.43
CA ASN A 117 -6.90 -15.53 9.64
C ASN A 117 -8.37 -15.95 9.81
N ARG A 118 -9.16 -15.77 8.75
CA ARG A 118 -10.59 -16.12 8.69
C ARG A 118 -10.81 -17.57 8.23
N GLY A 119 -9.86 -18.16 7.51
CA GLY A 119 -9.90 -19.56 7.05
C GLY A 119 -9.94 -20.58 8.19
N LEU A 120 -9.42 -20.20 9.36
CA LEU A 120 -9.49 -21.00 10.60
C LEU A 120 -10.83 -20.87 11.36
N GLY A 121 -11.82 -20.21 10.75
CA GLY A 121 -13.13 -19.85 11.29
C GLY A 121 -13.89 -20.95 12.04
N GLY A 122 -14.16 -20.70 13.33
CA GLY A 122 -15.26 -21.32 14.07
C GLY A 122 -16.60 -20.60 13.83
N ARG A 123 -17.67 -21.36 13.56
CA ARG A 123 -18.96 -20.95 12.94
C ARG A 123 -19.78 -19.78 13.53
N PHE A 124 -19.33 -19.07 14.57
CA PHE A 124 -20.13 -17.96 15.11
C PHE A 124 -19.36 -16.70 15.53
N PHE A 125 -18.03 -16.72 15.72
CA PHE A 125 -17.18 -15.55 16.06
C PHE A 125 -15.66 -15.82 15.81
N GLY A 126 -15.29 -16.77 14.96
CA GLY A 126 -14.02 -17.51 15.05
C GLY A 126 -12.84 -17.01 14.21
N ASP A 127 -12.69 -15.71 14.00
CA ASP A 127 -11.48 -15.19 13.34
C ASP A 127 -10.31 -15.23 14.33
N HIS A 128 -9.16 -15.78 13.91
CA HIS A 128 -7.93 -15.71 14.70
C HIS A 128 -7.26 -14.37 14.43
N HIS A 129 -7.44 -13.43 15.36
CA HIS A 129 -6.89 -12.09 15.28
C HIS A 129 -5.60 -11.99 16.11
N TYR A 130 -4.47 -11.86 15.42
CA TYR A 130 -3.14 -11.66 15.99
C TYR A 130 -2.79 -10.18 15.90
N THR A 131 -2.30 -9.58 16.99
CA THR A 131 -1.91 -8.16 17.02
C THR A 131 -0.46 -7.98 17.48
N SER A 132 0.23 -6.99 16.91
CA SER A 132 1.59 -6.60 17.28
C SER A 132 1.68 -5.82 18.59
N ASP A 133 0.55 -5.33 19.12
CA ASP A 133 0.52 -4.49 20.33
C ASP A 133 0.62 -5.30 21.63
N LEU A 134 0.61 -6.62 21.51
CA LEU A 134 0.69 -7.54 22.63
C LEU A 134 2.13 -7.97 22.90
N ALA A 135 2.30 -8.70 24.00
CA ALA A 135 3.60 -8.92 24.58
C ALA A 135 4.59 -9.57 23.61
N GLY A 136 5.73 -8.90 23.40
CA GLY A 136 6.79 -9.36 22.50
C GLY A 136 6.62 -8.99 21.03
N GLY A 137 5.52 -8.32 20.67
CA GLY A 137 5.32 -7.81 19.31
C GLY A 137 6.38 -6.79 18.93
N ASN A 138 6.97 -6.99 17.76
CA ASN A 138 7.96 -6.12 17.16
C ASN A 138 7.96 -6.34 15.64
N GLY A 139 8.44 -5.36 14.90
CA GLY A 139 8.54 -5.52 13.46
C GLY A 139 9.11 -4.30 12.77
N ILE A 140 9.19 -4.42 11.46
CA ILE A 140 9.73 -3.43 10.56
C ILE A 140 8.77 -3.29 9.38
N LEU A 141 8.39 -2.05 9.07
CA LEU A 141 7.79 -1.64 7.80
C LEU A 141 8.84 -0.90 6.98
N VAL A 142 9.06 -1.33 5.74
CA VAL A 142 9.90 -0.62 4.77
C VAL A 142 9.00 -0.08 3.67
N LEU A 143 8.92 1.24 3.56
CA LEU A 143 8.30 1.92 2.43
C LEU A 143 9.40 2.23 1.41
N GLU A 144 9.41 1.48 0.31
CA GLU A 144 10.42 1.62 -0.75
C GLU A 144 10.11 2.81 -1.66
N SER A 145 8.84 2.99 -2.01
CA SER A 145 8.38 4.13 -2.79
C SER A 145 7.03 4.63 -2.30
N VAL A 146 6.85 5.95 -2.34
CA VAL A 146 5.61 6.63 -1.93
C VAL A 146 5.30 7.71 -2.96
N SER A 147 4.13 7.61 -3.58
CA SER A 147 3.53 8.64 -4.42
C SER A 147 2.14 9.02 -3.89
N SER A 148 1.43 9.90 -4.59
CA SER A 148 0.07 10.27 -4.23
C SER A 148 -0.95 9.14 -4.42
N ASN A 149 -0.63 8.11 -5.20
CA ASN A 149 -1.57 7.07 -5.61
C ASN A 149 -1.02 5.63 -5.44
N LEU A 150 0.26 5.47 -5.11
CA LEU A 150 0.92 4.19 -5.01
C LEU A 150 1.96 4.20 -3.89
N ILE A 151 1.93 3.17 -3.06
CA ILE A 151 2.96 2.89 -2.06
C ILE A 151 3.45 1.47 -2.28
N THR A 152 4.76 1.29 -2.41
CA THR A 152 5.38 -0.05 -2.47
C THR A 152 6.25 -0.26 -1.25
N GLY A 153 6.30 -1.50 -0.77
CA GLY A 153 7.07 -1.81 0.41
C GLY A 153 7.08 -3.27 0.78
N SER A 154 7.71 -3.52 1.92
CA SER A 154 7.75 -4.82 2.58
C SER A 154 7.53 -4.65 4.08
N PHE A 155 7.10 -5.71 4.74
CA PHE A 155 6.97 -5.73 6.18
C PHE A 155 7.37 -7.08 6.76
N GLU A 156 7.77 -7.07 8.01
CA GLU A 156 7.91 -8.26 8.86
C GLU A 156 7.55 -7.85 10.28
N PHE A 157 6.62 -8.55 10.91
CA PHE A 157 6.30 -8.33 12.32
C PHE A 157 5.91 -9.62 13.02
N THR A 158 6.07 -9.61 14.34
CA THR A 158 5.56 -10.63 15.24
C THR A 158 4.25 -10.18 15.87
N ALA A 159 3.29 -11.09 15.96
CA ALA A 159 1.98 -10.84 16.54
C ALA A 159 1.52 -12.05 17.36
N SER A 160 0.54 -11.86 18.23
CA SER A 160 0.00 -12.93 19.08
C SER A 160 -1.51 -12.80 19.27
N LEU A 161 -2.20 -13.92 19.57
CA LEU A 161 -3.64 -13.93 19.87
C LEU A 161 -3.98 -13.29 21.21
N GLY A 162 -2.98 -13.14 22.08
CA GLY A 162 -3.16 -12.77 23.47
C GLY A 162 -1.82 -12.73 24.19
N ALA A 163 -1.85 -12.30 25.44
CA ALA A 163 -0.71 -12.43 26.35
C ALA A 163 -1.19 -13.04 27.68
N LEU A 164 -0.35 -13.88 28.28
CA LEU A 164 -0.53 -14.32 29.65
C LEU A 164 -0.27 -13.16 30.62
N SER A 165 -0.67 -13.32 31.89
CA SER A 165 -0.49 -12.30 32.92
C SER A 165 0.96 -11.91 33.20
N ASP A 166 1.92 -12.76 32.81
CA ASP A 166 3.35 -12.52 32.92
C ASP A 166 3.97 -11.85 31.67
N GLY A 167 3.15 -11.52 30.67
CA GLY A 167 3.61 -10.96 29.40
C GLY A 167 4.19 -12.01 28.44
N THR A 168 3.95 -13.30 28.64
CA THR A 168 4.28 -14.30 27.62
C THR A 168 3.25 -14.25 26.49
N PRO A 169 3.65 -14.15 25.21
CA PRO A 169 2.70 -14.20 24.08
C PRO A 169 2.00 -15.55 24.01
N VAL A 170 0.70 -15.51 23.74
CA VAL A 170 -0.13 -16.68 23.46
C VAL A 170 -0.20 -16.86 21.96
N ASP A 171 0.30 -18.00 21.49
CA ASP A 171 0.25 -18.39 20.08
C ASP A 171 0.92 -17.36 19.14
N PRO A 172 2.24 -17.12 19.30
CA PRO A 172 2.91 -16.12 18.49
C PRO A 172 3.08 -16.59 17.03
N VAL A 173 2.91 -15.64 16.12
CA VAL A 173 3.17 -15.78 14.68
C VAL A 173 4.12 -14.69 14.21
N THR A 174 4.86 -14.98 13.15
CA THR A 174 5.61 -14.00 12.36
C THR A 174 4.90 -13.85 11.01
N VAL A 175 4.57 -12.62 10.67
CA VAL A 175 3.88 -12.24 9.44
C VAL A 175 4.83 -11.37 8.64
N SER A 176 5.09 -11.75 7.40
CA SER A 176 5.99 -11.02 6.50
C SER A 176 5.39 -10.91 5.12
N GLY A 177 5.81 -9.92 4.35
CA GLY A 177 5.26 -9.77 3.00
C GLY A 177 5.81 -8.61 2.22
N THR A 178 5.36 -8.54 0.97
CA THR A 178 5.60 -7.42 0.05
C THR A 178 4.28 -6.91 -0.48
N PHE A 179 4.21 -5.62 -0.78
CA PHE A 179 2.98 -5.00 -1.26
C PHE A 179 3.23 -3.86 -2.24
N SER A 180 2.19 -3.61 -3.02
CA SER A 180 2.01 -2.49 -3.93
C SER A 180 0.59 -1.97 -3.71
N ALA A 181 0.43 -1.07 -2.73
CA ALA A 181 -0.86 -0.54 -2.29
C ALA A 181 -1.26 0.68 -3.11
N VAL A 182 -2.48 0.66 -3.65
CA VAL A 182 -3.07 1.80 -4.36
C VAL A 182 -3.93 2.63 -3.41
N LEU A 183 -4.11 3.92 -3.70
CA LEU A 183 -5.00 4.77 -2.90
C LEU A 183 -6.45 4.26 -3.01
N ASP A 184 -7.10 4.06 -1.87
CA ASP A 184 -8.54 3.77 -1.81
C ASP A 184 -9.32 5.10 -1.89
N GLU A 185 -10.17 5.25 -2.91
CA GLU A 185 -10.91 6.49 -3.24
C GLU A 185 -12.22 6.68 -2.46
#